data_AF-A0A3P8UPC6-F1
#
_entry.id   AF-A0A3P8UPC6-F1
#
_cell.length_a   1.000
_cell.length_b   1.000
_cell.length_c   1.000
_cell.angle_alpha   90.00
_cell.angle_beta   90.00
_cell.angle_gamma   90.00
#
_symmetry.space_group_name_H-M   'P 1'
#
loop_
_entity.id
_entity.type
_entity.pdbx_description
1 polymer ?
#
loop_
_entity_poly.entity_id
_entity_poly.type
_entity_poly.pdbx_seq_one_letter_code
_entity_poly.pdbx_strand_id
1 'polypeptide(L)'
;FPLTGPFRVLVVLLLVVLSWLVGSALFGGESGSPLINFFTGKRAETRPRKYKCGLSAPCPPKHLAFRLVSGAANVIGPKICLEDKILPVKTKSKGFLFFFASGVTGELMESKSFDMWAGDITVLLKFLRVLHEGTLVLVASWDDAATKMDDEARRLFEELGSSVAKKLAFRDTWVFVGAKGIENKTPFEQLMKNNKNTNKYEGWPESLEMDGCIPLRPPGARPLEQEGV
;
A
#
# COMPACT_ATOMS: atom_id res chain seq x y z
N PHE A 1 -85.56 19.69 7.74
CA PHE A 1 -85.14 19.97 6.36
C PHE A 1 -83.89 19.15 6.03
N PRO A 2 -83.99 18.12 5.18
CA PRO A 2 -82.83 17.32 4.81
C PRO A 2 -81.97 18.15 3.85
N LEU A 3 -80.76 18.54 4.27
CA LEU A 3 -79.81 19.16 3.35
C LEU A 3 -79.42 18.14 2.28
N THR A 4 -79.90 18.43 1.08
CA THR A 4 -79.71 17.74 -0.19
C THR A 4 -78.23 17.46 -0.45
N GLY A 5 -77.96 16.26 -0.98
CA GLY A 5 -76.63 15.68 -1.24
C GLY A 5 -75.52 16.65 -1.68
N PRO A 6 -75.72 17.62 -2.59
CA PRO A 6 -74.63 18.50 -3.04
C PRO A 6 -74.03 19.35 -1.91
N PHE A 7 -74.83 19.79 -0.94
CA PHE A 7 -74.34 20.65 0.15
C PHE A 7 -73.45 19.89 1.14
N ARG A 8 -73.72 18.60 1.36
CA ARG A 8 -72.89 17.75 2.22
C ARG A 8 -71.52 17.51 1.58
N VAL A 9 -71.49 17.31 0.26
CA VAL A 9 -70.23 17.13 -0.49
C VAL A 9 -69.39 18.41 -0.43
N LEU A 10 -70.01 19.58 -0.58
CA LEU A 10 -69.30 20.85 -0.52
C LEU A 10 -68.67 21.10 0.86
N VAL A 11 -69.40 20.77 1.94
CA VAL A 11 -68.90 20.90 3.31
C VAL A 11 -67.74 19.94 3.57
N VAL A 12 -67.82 18.70 3.08
CA VAL A 12 -66.72 17.72 3.23
C VAL A 12 -65.48 18.18 2.46
N LEU A 13 -65.62 18.69 1.25
CA LEU A 13 -64.48 19.20 0.48
C LEU A 13 -63.82 20.40 1.16
N LEU A 14 -64.61 21.32 1.70
CA LEU A 14 -64.08 22.46 2.46
C LEU A 14 -63.32 22.01 3.71
N LEU A 15 -63.82 21.02 4.44
CA LEU A 15 -63.13 20.46 5.61
C LEU A 15 -61.81 19.78 5.23
N VAL A 16 -61.77 19.03 4.12
CA VAL A 16 -60.53 18.39 3.63
C VAL A 16 -59.48 19.44 3.24
N VAL A 17 -59.91 20.51 2.56
CA VAL A 17 -59.00 21.60 2.16
C VAL A 17 -58.51 22.38 3.38
N LEU A 18 -59.37 22.66 4.36
CA LEU A 18 -58.98 23.30 5.63
C LEU A 18 -58.03 22.41 6.43
N SER A 19 -58.28 21.10 6.52
CA SER A 19 -57.36 20.16 7.17
C SER A 19 -56.01 20.08 6.46
N TRP A 20 -55.99 20.12 5.12
CA TRP A 20 -54.74 20.19 4.36
C TRP A 20 -54.01 21.50 4.66
N LEU A 21 -54.69 22.64 4.58
CA LEU A 21 -54.08 23.95 4.80
C LEU A 21 -53.51 24.07 6.22
N VAL A 22 -54.27 23.65 7.23
CA VAL A 22 -53.80 23.63 8.63
C VAL A 22 -52.65 22.62 8.80
N GLY A 23 -52.72 21.45 8.17
CA GLY A 23 -51.61 20.49 8.15
C GLY A 23 -50.35 21.06 7.50
N SER A 24 -50.47 21.78 6.39
CA SER A 24 -49.34 22.41 5.71
C SER A 24 -48.79 23.63 6.45
N ALA A 25 -49.61 24.33 7.25
CA ALA A 25 -49.16 25.46 8.07
C ALA A 25 -48.49 24.99 9.37
N LEU A 26 -48.96 23.89 9.96
CA LEU A 26 -48.38 23.31 11.18
C LEU A 26 -47.17 22.41 10.91
N PHE A 27 -47.09 21.78 9.73
CA PHE A 27 -45.98 20.88 9.33
C PHE A 27 -45.17 21.41 8.14
N GLY A 28 -45.37 22.68 7.75
CA GLY A 28 -44.63 23.38 6.69
C GLY A 28 -43.24 23.85 7.13
N GLY A 29 -42.54 23.06 7.94
CA GLY A 29 -41.12 23.22 8.25
C GLY A 29 -40.34 22.10 7.58
N GLU A 30 -39.64 22.44 6.50
CA GLU A 30 -38.47 21.72 5.94
C GLU A 30 -38.45 20.19 6.10
N SER A 31 -39.39 19.50 5.45
CA SER A 31 -39.44 18.03 5.44
C SER A 31 -38.53 17.45 4.35
N GLY A 32 -37.23 17.46 4.62
CA GLY A 32 -36.29 16.53 4.00
C GLY A 32 -36.61 15.11 4.46
N SER A 33 -37.41 14.38 3.67
CA SER A 33 -37.85 13.02 3.97
C SER A 33 -36.67 12.04 4.13
N PRO A 34 -36.54 11.30 5.25
CA PRO A 34 -35.42 10.38 5.49
C PRO A 34 -35.51 9.08 4.67
N LEU A 35 -36.59 8.87 3.93
CA LEU A 35 -36.86 7.66 3.15
C LEU A 35 -36.22 7.68 1.73
N ILE A 36 -35.92 8.86 1.18
CA ILE A 36 -35.29 8.96 -0.15
C ILE A 36 -33.80 8.54 -0.08
N ASN A 37 -33.16 8.67 1.07
CA ASN A 37 -31.78 8.21 1.30
C ASN A 37 -31.64 6.68 1.31
N PHE A 38 -32.74 5.92 1.31
CA PHE A 38 -32.70 4.45 1.24
C PHE A 38 -32.73 3.91 -0.20
N PHE A 39 -33.30 4.67 -1.15
CA PHE A 39 -33.48 4.22 -2.54
C PHE A 39 -32.49 4.85 -3.54
N THR A 40 -31.83 5.95 -3.18
CA THR A 40 -30.64 6.42 -3.90
C THR A 40 -29.40 6.02 -3.12
N GLY A 41 -28.86 4.85 -3.45
CA GLY A 41 -27.62 4.29 -2.89
C GLY A 41 -26.36 5.09 -3.20
N LYS A 42 -26.36 6.40 -2.94
CA LYS A 42 -25.15 7.12 -2.55
C LYS A 42 -25.07 7.03 -1.03
N ARG A 43 -24.70 5.84 -0.56
CA ARG A 43 -23.83 5.76 0.61
C ARG A 43 -22.67 6.67 0.23
N ALA A 44 -22.62 7.87 0.81
CA ALA A 44 -21.35 8.55 0.95
C ALA A 44 -20.52 7.59 1.80
N GLU A 45 -19.88 6.65 1.12
CA GLU A 45 -18.76 5.92 1.62
C GLU A 45 -17.83 7.04 2.04
N THR A 46 -17.81 7.35 3.34
CA THR A 46 -16.68 7.97 3.99
C THR A 46 -15.54 7.01 3.76
N ARG A 47 -15.01 7.02 2.52
CA ARG A 47 -13.71 6.45 2.21
C ARG A 47 -12.84 7.10 3.27
N PRO A 48 -12.25 6.34 4.22
CA PRO A 48 -11.29 6.93 5.12
C PRO A 48 -10.33 7.69 4.22
N ARG A 49 -10.08 8.97 4.49
CA ARG A 49 -9.12 9.76 3.69
C ARG A 49 -7.80 9.01 3.81
N LYS A 50 -7.54 8.15 2.84
CA LYS A 50 -6.39 7.27 2.79
C LYS A 50 -5.20 8.21 2.66
N TYR A 51 -4.34 8.21 3.67
CA TYR A 51 -3.08 8.95 3.60
C TYR A 51 -2.23 8.39 2.47
N LYS A 52 -1.08 9.01 2.20
CA LYS A 52 -0.18 8.58 1.12
C LYS A 52 0.04 7.06 1.14
N CYS A 53 0.06 6.42 -0.02
CA CYS A 53 0.12 4.97 -0.22
C CYS A 53 -1.00 4.16 0.45
N GLY A 54 -2.05 4.81 0.94
CA GLY A 54 -3.17 4.23 1.66
C GLY A 54 -2.89 3.91 3.13
N LEU A 55 -1.89 4.54 3.73
CA LEU A 55 -1.57 4.40 5.15
C LEU A 55 -2.78 4.76 6.03
N SER A 56 -2.83 4.18 7.23
CA SER A 56 -3.88 4.43 8.24
C SER A 56 -3.71 5.78 8.96
N ALA A 57 -2.49 6.31 8.99
CA ALA A 57 -2.12 7.56 9.64
C ALA A 57 -1.12 8.35 8.74
N PRO A 58 -1.01 9.68 8.91
CA PRO A 58 -0.03 10.47 8.17
C PRO A 58 1.38 10.22 8.68
N CYS A 59 2.37 10.28 7.80
CA CYS A 59 3.78 10.23 8.21
C CYS A 59 4.21 11.53 8.92
N PRO A 60 5.14 11.45 9.89
CA PRO A 60 5.75 12.63 10.49
C PRO A 60 6.47 13.50 9.45
N PRO A 61 6.77 14.78 9.76
CA PRO A 61 7.57 15.60 8.87
C PRO A 61 8.93 14.96 8.59
N LYS A 62 9.49 15.23 7.40
CA LYS A 62 10.76 14.65 6.92
C LYS A 62 10.78 13.12 6.85
N HIS A 63 9.63 12.50 6.60
CA HIS A 63 9.52 11.07 6.33
C HIS A 63 8.83 10.82 4.99
N LEU A 64 9.15 9.69 4.37
CA LEU A 64 8.52 9.17 3.16
C LEU A 64 7.56 8.04 3.51
N ALA A 65 6.31 8.16 3.07
CA ALA A 65 5.31 7.10 3.18
C ALA A 65 5.57 6.02 2.13
N PHE A 66 5.59 4.76 2.55
CA PHE A 66 5.71 3.63 1.65
C PHE A 66 4.71 2.52 1.98
N ARG A 67 4.38 1.73 0.97
CA ARG A 67 3.67 0.45 1.13
C ARG A 67 4.23 -0.58 0.15
N LEU A 68 4.61 -1.74 0.68
CA LEU A 68 5.07 -2.91 -0.05
C LEU A 68 4.06 -4.03 0.08
N VAL A 69 3.76 -4.67 -1.03
CA VAL A 69 3.02 -5.92 -1.09
C VAL A 69 3.84 -6.88 -1.94
N SER A 70 4.17 -8.05 -1.41
CA SER A 70 4.83 -9.11 -2.20
C SER A 70 3.89 -9.67 -3.27
N GLY A 71 4.42 -10.54 -4.13
CA GLY A 71 3.57 -11.34 -5.01
C GLY A 71 2.75 -12.37 -4.21
N ALA A 72 1.63 -12.79 -4.80
CA ALA A 72 0.86 -13.94 -4.31
C ALA A 72 1.12 -15.14 -5.23
N ALA A 73 1.87 -16.10 -4.69
CA ALA A 73 2.44 -17.22 -5.45
C ALA A 73 3.13 -16.72 -6.73
N ASN A 74 2.75 -17.29 -7.88
CA ASN A 74 3.26 -16.93 -9.20
C ASN A 74 2.21 -16.24 -10.10
N VAL A 75 1.06 -15.88 -9.54
CA VAL A 75 -0.11 -15.37 -10.29
C VAL A 75 -0.23 -13.86 -10.18
N ILE A 76 -0.13 -13.32 -8.96
CA ILE A 76 -0.27 -11.89 -8.70
C ILE A 76 1.11 -11.33 -8.40
N GLY A 77 1.52 -10.32 -9.17
CA GLY A 77 2.79 -9.62 -8.98
C GLY A 77 2.80 -8.70 -7.77
N PRO A 78 3.99 -8.31 -7.30
CA PRO A 78 4.17 -7.42 -6.16
C PRO A 78 3.72 -5.99 -6.50
N LYS A 79 3.45 -5.20 -5.46
CA LYS A 79 3.08 -3.79 -5.57
C LYS A 79 3.92 -2.95 -4.61
N ILE A 80 4.58 -1.93 -5.15
CA ILE A 80 5.40 -0.99 -4.40
C ILE A 80 4.81 0.41 -4.59
N CYS A 81 4.55 1.10 -3.49
CA CYS A 81 4.15 2.50 -3.46
C CYS A 81 5.14 3.29 -2.61
N LEU A 82 5.61 4.43 -3.11
CA LEU A 82 6.37 5.42 -2.36
C LEU A 82 5.77 6.80 -2.65
N GLU A 83 5.39 7.55 -1.61
CA GLU A 83 4.85 8.91 -1.74
C GLU A 83 3.69 9.02 -2.76
N ASP A 84 2.71 8.12 -2.67
CA ASP A 84 1.56 7.96 -3.59
C ASP A 84 1.91 7.55 -5.03
N LYS A 85 3.20 7.41 -5.36
CA LYS A 85 3.63 6.92 -6.66
C LYS A 85 3.67 5.40 -6.61
N ILE A 86 2.68 4.79 -7.26
CA ILE A 86 2.69 3.35 -7.53
C ILE A 86 3.66 3.10 -8.68
N LEU A 87 4.55 2.15 -8.46
CA LEU A 87 5.65 1.91 -9.38
C LEU A 87 5.26 0.81 -10.35
N PRO A 88 5.22 1.10 -11.67
CA PRO A 88 4.85 0.09 -12.64
C PRO A 88 5.95 -0.98 -12.69
N VAL A 89 5.52 -2.24 -12.60
CA VAL A 89 6.38 -3.38 -12.88
C VAL A 89 6.57 -3.44 -14.38
N LYS A 90 7.72 -2.96 -14.87
CA LYS A 90 8.00 -2.88 -16.33
C LYS A 90 8.21 -4.25 -16.97
N THR A 91 8.58 -5.25 -16.16
CA THR A 91 8.91 -6.60 -16.64
C THR A 91 7.90 -7.61 -16.11
N LYS A 92 7.67 -8.68 -16.87
CA LYS A 92 6.91 -9.85 -16.40
C LYS A 92 7.84 -10.93 -15.84
N SER A 93 9.04 -10.56 -15.38
CA SER A 93 9.98 -11.50 -14.79
C SER A 93 9.54 -11.85 -13.37
N LYS A 94 9.41 -13.14 -13.11
CA LYS A 94 9.25 -13.69 -11.76
C LYS A 94 10.56 -13.49 -11.00
N GLY A 95 10.53 -13.40 -9.68
CA GLY A 95 11.71 -13.13 -8.86
C GLY A 95 11.55 -11.92 -7.94
N PHE A 96 12.66 -11.22 -7.67
CA PHE A 96 12.58 -9.97 -6.92
C PHE A 96 12.13 -8.81 -7.79
N LEU A 97 11.29 -7.96 -7.22
CA LEU A 97 11.11 -6.58 -7.68
C LEU A 97 11.83 -5.65 -6.71
N PHE A 98 12.73 -4.84 -7.26
CA PHE A 98 13.42 -3.80 -6.53
C PHE A 98 12.99 -2.42 -7.01
N PHE A 99 13.05 -1.51 -6.06
CA PHE A 99 12.72 -0.13 -6.27
C PHE A 99 13.72 0.78 -5.55
N PHE A 100 14.14 1.86 -6.23
CA PHE A 100 15.17 2.77 -5.74
C PHE A 100 14.69 4.21 -5.73
N ALA A 101 14.94 4.88 -4.62
CA ALA A 101 14.71 6.30 -4.45
C ALA A 101 15.90 6.94 -3.75
N SER A 102 16.11 8.24 -3.99
CA SER A 102 17.05 9.03 -3.21
C SER A 102 16.56 9.12 -1.77
N GLY A 103 17.36 8.70 -0.79
CA GLY A 103 17.04 8.84 0.63
C GLY A 103 17.14 10.27 1.16
N VAL A 104 17.63 11.21 0.35
CA VAL A 104 17.70 12.64 0.68
C VAL A 104 16.47 13.37 0.14
N THR A 105 16.11 13.16 -1.12
CA THR A 105 15.01 13.88 -1.79
C THR A 105 13.70 13.10 -1.80
N GLY A 106 13.73 11.79 -1.58
CA GLY A 106 12.60 10.89 -1.83
C GLY A 106 12.26 10.74 -3.31
N GLU A 107 13.11 11.24 -4.21
CA GLU A 107 12.83 11.17 -5.64
C GLU A 107 13.03 9.75 -6.18
N LEU A 108 12.04 9.33 -6.95
CA LEU A 108 11.98 8.08 -7.67
C LEU A 108 13.11 8.02 -8.72
N MET A 109 14.01 7.03 -8.59
CA MET A 109 15.10 6.83 -9.55
C MET A 109 14.74 5.75 -10.58
N GLU A 110 14.59 4.51 -10.16
CA GLU A 110 14.40 3.38 -11.08
C GLU A 110 13.66 2.21 -10.41
N SER A 111 12.97 1.41 -11.20
CA SER A 111 12.49 0.08 -10.83
C SER A 111 13.16 -0.99 -11.70
N LYS A 112 13.65 -2.05 -11.07
CA LYS A 112 14.25 -3.20 -11.76
C LYS A 112 13.75 -4.50 -11.14
N SER A 113 13.64 -5.54 -11.96
CA SER A 113 13.33 -6.88 -11.49
C SER A 113 14.45 -7.83 -11.90
N PHE A 114 14.76 -8.78 -11.02
CA PHE A 114 15.80 -9.77 -11.22
C PHE A 114 15.20 -11.15 -10.97
N ASP A 115 15.29 -12.02 -11.98
CA ASP A 115 14.79 -13.38 -11.91
C ASP A 115 15.75 -14.25 -11.09
N MET A 116 15.34 -14.61 -9.89
CA MET A 116 16.12 -15.42 -8.96
C MET A 116 15.86 -16.93 -9.10
N TRP A 117 15.12 -17.35 -10.13
CA TRP A 117 14.87 -18.74 -10.47
C TRP A 117 15.70 -19.17 -11.68
N ALA A 118 15.50 -18.49 -12.82
CA ALA A 118 16.16 -18.82 -14.09
C ALA A 118 17.15 -17.75 -14.56
N GLY A 119 17.18 -16.58 -13.93
CA GLY A 119 18.03 -15.46 -14.33
C GLY A 119 19.51 -15.60 -13.93
N ASP A 120 20.29 -14.63 -14.40
CA ASP A 120 21.71 -14.49 -14.09
C ASP A 120 21.90 -13.57 -12.87
N ILE A 121 22.46 -14.12 -11.80
CA ILE A 121 22.73 -13.42 -10.54
C ILE A 121 23.74 -12.26 -10.72
N THR A 122 24.62 -12.32 -11.73
CA THR A 122 25.64 -11.28 -11.94
C THR A 122 25.03 -9.91 -12.26
N VAL A 123 23.82 -9.89 -12.85
CA VAL A 123 23.08 -8.67 -13.15
C VAL A 123 22.65 -7.98 -11.85
N LEU A 124 22.18 -8.74 -10.85
CA LEU A 124 21.86 -8.23 -9.52
C LEU A 124 23.11 -7.72 -8.82
N LEU A 125 24.19 -8.50 -8.80
CA LEU A 125 25.44 -8.12 -8.12
C LEU A 125 26.03 -6.83 -8.68
N LYS A 126 26.16 -6.71 -10.01
CA LYS A 126 26.62 -5.48 -10.67
C LYS A 126 25.76 -4.29 -10.28
N PHE A 127 24.45 -4.49 -10.25
CA PHE A 127 23.51 -3.45 -9.89
C PHE A 127 23.65 -3.01 -8.41
N LEU A 128 23.73 -3.94 -7.47
CA LEU A 128 23.86 -3.62 -6.04
C LEU A 128 25.20 -2.95 -5.71
N ARG A 129 26.28 -3.30 -6.41
CA ARG A 129 27.62 -2.72 -6.19
C ARG A 129 27.72 -1.25 -6.60
N VAL A 130 26.97 -0.81 -7.60
CA VAL A 130 27.02 0.59 -8.09
C VAL A 130 26.06 1.52 -7.36
N LEU A 131 25.35 1.05 -6.34
CA LEU A 131 24.46 1.89 -5.55
C LEU A 131 25.26 2.96 -4.80
N HIS A 132 24.86 4.22 -4.98
CA HIS A 132 25.42 5.34 -4.22
C HIS A 132 24.90 5.34 -2.78
N GLU A 133 25.72 5.84 -1.86
CA GLU A 133 25.30 6.03 -0.47
C GLU A 133 24.05 6.91 -0.37
N GLY A 134 23.17 6.57 0.58
CA GLY A 134 21.89 7.24 0.75
C GLY A 134 20.80 6.79 -0.22
N THR A 135 21.08 5.86 -1.14
CA THR A 135 20.03 5.25 -1.97
C THR A 135 19.15 4.33 -1.12
N LEU A 136 17.84 4.57 -1.13
CA LEU A 136 16.84 3.66 -0.55
C LEU A 136 16.59 2.49 -1.48
N VAL A 137 16.47 1.29 -0.92
CA VAL A 137 16.23 0.04 -1.63
C VAL A 137 14.99 -0.63 -1.07
N LEU A 138 13.90 -0.62 -1.83
CA LEU A 138 12.64 -1.28 -1.49
C LEU A 138 12.52 -2.56 -2.29
N VAL A 139 12.24 -3.68 -1.63
CA VAL A 139 12.23 -5.01 -2.23
C VAL A 139 10.93 -5.71 -1.90
N ALA A 140 10.33 -6.30 -2.93
CA ALA A 140 9.18 -7.17 -2.81
C ALA A 140 9.42 -8.43 -3.65
N SER A 141 9.41 -9.60 -3.00
CA SER A 141 9.54 -10.90 -3.66
C SER A 141 8.31 -11.28 -4.49
N TRP A 142 8.52 -12.09 -5.53
CA TRP A 142 7.48 -12.68 -6.38
C TRP A 142 7.89 -14.08 -6.84
N ASP A 143 7.01 -15.08 -6.63
CA ASP A 143 7.27 -16.50 -6.92
C ASP A 143 8.43 -17.09 -6.12
N ASP A 144 9.68 -16.86 -6.54
CA ASP A 144 10.89 -17.32 -5.85
C ASP A 144 12.00 -16.26 -5.88
N ALA A 145 12.50 -15.98 -4.69
CA ALA A 145 13.46 -14.92 -4.41
C ALA A 145 14.86 -15.46 -4.05
N ALA A 146 15.01 -16.77 -3.84
CA ALA A 146 16.19 -17.30 -3.15
C ALA A 146 17.03 -18.28 -3.96
N THR A 147 16.50 -18.95 -4.98
CA THR A 147 17.21 -20.06 -5.64
C THR A 147 18.57 -19.67 -6.22
N LYS A 148 18.69 -18.47 -6.79
CA LYS A 148 19.95 -17.93 -7.34
C LYS A 148 20.73 -17.04 -6.36
N MET A 149 20.25 -16.80 -5.14
CA MET A 149 20.95 -15.98 -4.15
C MET A 149 22.19 -16.69 -3.62
N ASP A 150 23.36 -16.19 -4.02
CA ASP A 150 24.66 -16.60 -3.51
C ASP A 150 25.07 -15.81 -2.25
N ASP A 151 26.22 -16.19 -1.67
CA ASP A 151 26.74 -15.58 -0.45
C ASP A 151 27.07 -14.10 -0.63
N GLU A 152 27.47 -13.69 -1.83
CA GLU A 152 27.78 -12.29 -2.13
C GLU A 152 26.51 -11.44 -2.16
N ALA A 153 25.47 -11.88 -2.87
CA ALA A 153 24.18 -11.19 -2.92
C ALA A 153 23.60 -11.05 -1.51
N ARG A 154 23.65 -12.14 -0.72
CA ARG A 154 23.19 -12.14 0.68
C ARG A 154 23.97 -11.13 1.53
N ARG A 155 25.30 -11.07 1.39
CA ARG A 155 26.14 -10.09 2.08
C ARG A 155 25.79 -8.65 1.68
N LEU A 156 25.62 -8.37 0.38
CA LEU A 156 25.25 -7.04 -0.11
C LEU A 156 23.90 -6.59 0.48
N PHE A 157 22.94 -7.50 0.63
CA PHE A 157 21.69 -7.19 1.31
C PHE A 157 21.85 -6.96 2.82
N GLU A 158 22.74 -7.69 3.49
CA GLU A 158 23.06 -7.41 4.89
C GLU A 158 23.68 -6.03 5.08
N GLU A 159 24.52 -5.59 4.14
CA GLU A 159 25.10 -4.24 4.09
C GLU A 159 24.05 -3.15 3.79
N LEU A 160 22.94 -3.52 3.14
CA LEU A 160 21.76 -2.66 2.97
C LEU A 160 20.85 -2.66 4.21
N GLY A 161 21.18 -3.42 5.25
CA GLY A 161 20.45 -3.46 6.53
C GLY A 161 19.58 -4.69 6.74
N SER A 162 19.60 -5.70 5.86
CA SER A 162 18.82 -6.93 6.04
C SER A 162 19.35 -7.79 7.18
N SER A 163 18.44 -8.31 7.99
CA SER A 163 18.71 -9.29 9.05
C SER A 163 18.41 -10.73 8.61
N VAL A 164 17.57 -10.92 7.60
CA VAL A 164 17.12 -12.25 7.15
C VAL A 164 17.68 -12.70 5.80
N ALA A 165 18.41 -11.85 5.07
CA ALA A 165 18.90 -12.17 3.73
C ALA A 165 19.71 -13.47 3.67
N LYS A 166 20.57 -13.72 4.66
CA LYS A 166 21.33 -14.98 4.78
C LYS A 166 20.45 -16.23 4.89
N LYS A 167 19.23 -16.10 5.42
CA LYS A 167 18.33 -17.21 5.71
C LYS A 167 17.24 -17.40 4.65
N LEU A 168 17.16 -16.53 3.64
CA LEU A 168 16.19 -16.65 2.55
C LEU A 168 16.31 -18.00 1.85
N ALA A 169 15.18 -18.71 1.75
CA ALA A 169 15.06 -20.02 1.14
C ALA A 169 14.00 -20.02 0.03
N PHE A 170 13.96 -21.10 -0.74
CA PHE A 170 13.09 -21.28 -1.90
C PHE A 170 11.62 -20.93 -1.61
N ARG A 171 11.09 -19.97 -2.38
CA ARG A 171 9.72 -19.40 -2.28
C ARG A 171 9.34 -18.80 -0.93
N ASP A 172 10.32 -18.50 -0.08
CA ASP A 172 10.04 -17.62 1.03
C ASP A 172 9.50 -16.28 0.50
N THR A 173 8.47 -15.77 1.15
CA THR A 173 7.93 -14.45 0.84
C THR A 173 8.63 -13.42 1.70
N TRP A 174 9.23 -12.43 1.07
CA TRP A 174 10.05 -11.39 1.71
C TRP A 174 9.71 -10.00 1.16
N VAL A 175 9.60 -9.05 2.09
CA VAL A 175 9.53 -7.61 1.82
C VAL A 175 10.55 -6.89 2.69
N PHE A 176 11.23 -5.90 2.12
CA PHE A 176 12.37 -5.25 2.77
C PHE A 176 12.52 -3.82 2.30
N VAL A 177 12.85 -2.92 3.22
CA VAL A 177 13.29 -1.55 2.91
C VAL A 177 14.63 -1.32 3.59
N GLY A 178 15.67 -1.17 2.80
CA GLY A 178 17.03 -0.87 3.23
C GLY A 178 17.56 0.43 2.66
N ALA A 179 18.82 0.72 2.99
CA ALA A 179 19.53 1.85 2.42
C ALA A 179 21.03 1.55 2.28
N LYS A 180 21.67 2.08 1.24
CA LYS A 180 23.13 2.01 1.12
C LYS A 180 23.78 2.95 2.13
N GLY A 181 24.70 2.40 2.94
CA GLY A 181 25.36 3.14 4.02
C GLY A 181 24.53 3.23 5.30
N ILE A 182 23.61 2.29 5.52
CA ILE A 182 22.92 2.15 6.81
C ILE A 182 23.87 1.47 7.82
N GLU A 183 23.94 2.02 9.04
CA GLU A 183 24.81 1.46 10.09
C GLU A 183 24.17 0.26 10.79
N ASN A 184 22.85 0.31 10.97
CA ASN A 184 22.07 -0.68 11.72
C ASN A 184 21.15 -1.49 10.82
N LYS A 185 20.60 -2.58 11.36
CA LYS A 185 19.55 -3.33 10.68
C LYS A 185 18.29 -2.47 10.54
N THR A 186 17.62 -2.60 9.40
CA THR A 186 16.37 -1.87 9.15
C THR A 186 15.24 -2.43 10.02
N PRO A 187 14.33 -1.60 10.53
CA PRO A 187 13.09 -2.08 11.14
C PRO A 187 12.06 -2.54 10.10
N PHE A 188 12.30 -2.23 8.81
CA PHE A 188 11.36 -2.48 7.73
C PHE A 188 11.74 -3.76 6.98
N GLU A 189 11.51 -4.90 7.61
CA GLU A 189 11.77 -6.21 7.02
C GLU A 189 10.78 -7.25 7.56
N GLN A 190 10.17 -8.02 6.65
CA GLN A 190 9.30 -9.14 7.01
C GLN A 190 9.58 -10.35 6.12
N LEU A 191 9.53 -11.54 6.72
CA LEU A 191 9.76 -12.83 6.07
C LEU A 191 8.66 -13.81 6.47
N MET A 192 8.07 -14.47 5.49
CA MET A 192 7.18 -15.61 5.66
C MET A 192 7.84 -16.85 5.03
N LYS A 193 8.08 -17.87 5.84
CA LYS A 193 8.76 -19.09 5.41
C LYS A 193 7.85 -19.97 4.55
N ASN A 194 8.41 -20.51 3.47
CA ASN A 194 7.78 -21.58 2.72
C ASN A 194 7.73 -22.87 3.54
N ASN A 195 6.53 -23.26 3.94
CA ASN A 195 6.29 -24.46 4.71
C ASN A 195 4.99 -25.13 4.28
N LYS A 196 5.09 -26.37 3.81
CA LYS A 196 3.95 -27.16 3.28
C LYS A 196 2.76 -27.23 4.24
N ASN A 197 3.00 -27.16 5.56
CA ASN A 197 1.95 -27.28 6.57
C ASN A 197 1.23 -25.96 6.89
N THR A 198 1.84 -24.81 6.57
CA THR A 198 1.31 -23.48 6.93
C THR A 198 1.06 -22.58 5.73
N ASN A 199 1.42 -23.03 4.53
CA ASN A 199 1.27 -22.27 3.31
C ASN A 199 -0.21 -22.00 2.99
N LYS A 200 -0.52 -20.76 2.62
CA LYS A 200 -1.86 -20.36 2.17
C LYS A 200 -2.17 -20.84 0.76
N TYR A 201 -1.16 -20.93 -0.11
CA TYR A 201 -1.28 -21.43 -1.47
C TYR A 201 -0.56 -22.77 -1.62
N GLU A 202 -0.87 -23.52 -2.67
CA GLU A 202 -0.25 -24.82 -2.92
C GLU A 202 1.26 -24.69 -3.24
N GLY A 203 2.10 -24.73 -2.20
CA GLY A 203 3.56 -24.61 -2.34
C GLY A 203 4.10 -23.18 -2.33
N TRP A 204 3.30 -22.19 -1.91
CA TRP A 204 3.75 -20.82 -1.62
C TRP A 204 3.11 -20.27 -0.32
N PRO A 205 3.85 -19.47 0.47
CA PRO A 205 3.30 -18.74 1.61
C PRO A 205 2.26 -17.69 1.22
N GLU A 206 1.59 -17.14 2.25
CA GLU A 206 0.76 -15.95 2.07
C GLU A 206 1.60 -14.72 1.64
N SER A 207 0.98 -13.83 0.87
CA SER A 207 1.55 -12.55 0.49
C SER A 207 1.75 -11.67 1.73
N LEU A 208 2.92 -11.02 1.83
CA LEU A 208 3.22 -10.05 2.87
C LEU A 208 2.82 -8.65 2.44
N GLU A 209 2.35 -7.86 3.40
CA GLU A 209 2.14 -6.42 3.27
C GLU A 209 2.88 -5.71 4.41
N MET A 210 3.62 -4.66 4.06
CA MET A 210 4.34 -3.82 5.00
C MET A 210 4.23 -2.37 4.56
N ASP A 211 3.80 -1.50 5.48
CA ASP A 211 3.76 -0.07 5.26
C ASP A 211 4.41 0.69 6.41
N GLY A 212 4.76 1.95 6.17
CA GLY A 212 5.40 2.77 7.18
C GLY A 212 5.96 4.08 6.63
N CYS A 213 6.78 4.71 7.45
CA CYS A 213 7.36 6.02 7.22
C CYS A 213 8.89 5.95 7.33
N ILE A 214 9.60 6.15 6.23
CA ILE A 214 11.07 6.11 6.17
C ILE A 214 11.61 7.51 6.50
N PRO A 215 12.48 7.70 7.50
CA PRO A 215 13.08 9.00 7.76
C PRO A 215 14.00 9.43 6.60
N LEU A 216 13.87 10.69 6.18
CA LEU A 216 14.79 11.29 5.21
C LEU A 216 16.16 11.53 5.84
N ARG A 217 17.22 11.26 5.08
CA ARG A 217 18.58 11.58 5.49
C ARG A 217 18.76 13.11 5.53
N PRO A 218 19.40 13.69 6.57
CA PRO A 218 19.71 15.11 6.59
C PRO A 218 20.60 15.51 5.39
N PRO A 219 20.33 16.65 4.73
CA PRO A 219 21.21 17.17 3.67
C PRO A 219 22.62 17.40 4.21
N GLY A 220 23.65 16.88 3.54
CA GLY A 220 25.05 17.08 3.93
C GLY A 220 25.60 16.10 4.98
N ALA A 221 24.85 15.06 5.35
CA ALA A 221 25.40 13.96 6.14
C ALA A 221 26.47 13.21 5.31
N ARG A 222 27.74 13.58 5.49
CA ARG A 222 28.90 12.96 4.85
C ARG A 222 28.87 11.42 5.06
N PRO A 223 29.33 10.62 4.09
CA PRO A 223 29.87 9.30 4.41
C PRO A 223 30.84 9.49 5.56
N LEU A 224 30.76 8.69 6.62
CA LEU A 224 31.91 8.60 7.52
C LEU A 224 33.03 8.01 6.65
N GLU A 225 33.91 8.89 6.20
CA GLU A 225 35.17 8.53 5.56
C GLU A 225 35.76 7.39 6.39
N GLN A 226 36.15 6.30 5.73
CA GLN A 226 36.97 5.28 6.36
C GLN A 226 38.24 5.99 6.86
N GLU A 227 38.24 6.42 8.12
CA GLU A 227 39.45 6.80 8.82
C GLU A 227 40.27 5.52 8.92
N GLY A 228 41.19 5.38 7.96
CA GLY A 228 42.21 4.36 7.99
C GLY A 228 43.05 4.52 9.24
N VAL A 229 43.15 3.43 9.98
CA VAL A 229 44.30 3.06 10.81
C VAL A 229 44.55 1.57 10.58
#